data_AF-A0A024V664-F1
#
_entry.id   AF-A0A024V664-F1
#
_cell.length_a   1.000
_cell.length_b   1.000
_cell.length_c   1.000
_cell.angle_alpha   90.00
_cell.angle_beta   90.00
_cell.angle_gamma   90.00
#
_symmetry.space_group_name_H-M   'P 1'
#
loop_
_entity.id
_entity.type
_entity.pdbx_description
1 polymer ?
#
loop_
_entity_poly.entity_id
_entity_poly.type
_entity_poly.pdbx_seq_one_letter_code
_entity_poly.pdbx_strand_id
1 'polypeptide(L)'
;MSFTITNIVSRRYIIYPLTKCKRRYSCTYNIKRYMNEEGERKISLHTAPIFDVEEVMNKEKLLYVIKNIQIVDLKEKNILNNISNLLKKYINEYTIEEIYTIIHIFCKLKFTKYSLYNNFIKIIMNKKPKIDSRMLTQILIDLHKLSSLDINVLTFFTQYYIKKETDQFSLFDLSMILYIFNKYNYNHIETVDNISKTISQYFLPYIDQDKGVLTTILLSISTLNLNYQFYLDVMKKHVYKKYEHFEVKYLCNILYSILLRLVNTLHKDDILNIMLNDIMYILLNNINKLKNEELKQAS
;
A
#
# COMPACT_ATOMS: atom_id res chain seq x y z
N MET A 1 -39.80 -5.43 26.45
CA MET A 1 -39.94 -4.60 25.23
C MET A 1 -39.05 -5.19 24.17
N SER A 2 -39.67 -5.63 23.08
CA SER A 2 -39.08 -6.41 21.99
C SER A 2 -39.12 -5.56 20.73
N PHE A 3 -38.00 -5.46 20.00
CA PHE A 3 -37.93 -5.11 18.57
C PHE A 3 -36.66 -5.78 18.01
N THR A 4 -36.74 -6.91 17.32
CA THR A 4 -37.01 -7.13 15.87
C THR A 4 -36.05 -6.38 14.95
N ILE A 5 -35.07 -7.10 14.40
CA ILE A 5 -34.46 -6.77 13.10
C ILE A 5 -34.70 -7.95 12.17
N THR A 6 -35.38 -7.63 11.08
CA THR A 6 -35.90 -8.48 10.02
C THR A 6 -34.81 -9.20 9.21
N ASN A 7 -35.03 -10.50 9.02
CA ASN A 7 -34.32 -11.35 8.07
C ASN A 7 -34.52 -10.85 6.63
N ILE A 8 -33.43 -10.53 5.93
CA ILE A 8 -33.37 -10.63 4.47
C ILE A 8 -32.64 -11.92 4.14
N VAL A 9 -33.44 -12.91 3.77
CA VAL A 9 -33.01 -14.22 3.29
C VAL A 9 -32.47 -14.05 1.87
N SER A 10 -31.15 -14.10 1.69
CA SER A 10 -30.56 -14.51 0.42
C SER A 10 -29.93 -15.89 0.62
N ARG A 11 -30.40 -16.83 -0.18
CA ARG A 11 -30.13 -18.26 -0.07
C ARG A 11 -28.64 -18.59 -0.26
N ARG A 12 -28.19 -19.50 0.61
CA ARG A 12 -27.01 -20.40 0.59
C ARG A 12 -25.86 -19.99 1.53
N TYR A 13 -25.65 -20.90 2.49
CA TYR A 13 -24.62 -21.02 3.52
C TYR A 13 -24.88 -20.29 4.85
N ILE A 14 -25.45 -21.07 5.79
CA ILE A 14 -25.47 -20.79 7.23
C ILE A 14 -24.03 -20.91 7.74
N ILE A 15 -23.48 -19.80 8.26
CA ILE A 15 -22.22 -19.77 8.99
C ILE A 15 -22.55 -20.17 10.44
N TYR A 16 -22.05 -21.32 10.90
CA TYR A 16 -22.04 -21.62 12.33
C TYR A 16 -20.79 -20.98 12.98
N PRO A 17 -20.93 -20.32 14.15
CA PRO A 17 -19.78 -19.82 14.88
C PRO A 17 -18.97 -21.00 15.46
N LEU A 18 -17.70 -21.10 15.07
CA LEU A 18 -16.76 -22.08 15.64
C LEU A 18 -16.42 -21.67 17.08
N THR A 19 -17.13 -22.23 18.05
CA THR A 19 -16.71 -22.22 19.45
C THR A 19 -15.51 -23.15 19.64
N LYS A 20 -14.45 -22.62 20.29
CA LYS A 20 -13.25 -23.32 20.73
C LYS A 20 -13.56 -24.71 21.30
N CYS A 21 -12.97 -25.77 20.74
CA CYS A 21 -12.97 -27.09 21.38
C CYS A 21 -11.53 -27.64 21.50
N LYS A 22 -11.12 -27.92 22.74
CA LYS A 22 -9.85 -28.52 23.12
C LYS A 22 -9.97 -30.06 23.08
N ARG A 23 -9.01 -30.71 22.39
CA ARG A 23 -8.53 -32.12 22.49
C ARG A 23 -9.45 -33.31 22.10
N ARG A 24 -8.79 -34.23 21.35
CA ARG A 24 -8.94 -35.70 21.17
C ARG A 24 -10.15 -36.26 20.39
N TYR A 25 -9.83 -37.19 19.48
CA TYR A 25 -10.66 -37.89 18.48
C TYR A 25 -12.02 -38.41 18.98
N SER A 26 -13.03 -38.35 18.11
CA SER A 26 -14.20 -39.25 18.11
C SER A 26 -14.98 -39.11 16.78
N CYS A 27 -15.33 -40.24 16.18
CA CYS A 27 -16.07 -40.40 14.94
C CYS A 27 -17.42 -39.65 14.92
N THR A 28 -17.80 -39.09 13.76
CA THR A 28 -19.18 -38.67 13.50
C THR A 28 -19.83 -39.61 12.48
N TYR A 29 -20.65 -40.54 12.98
CA TYR A 29 -21.66 -41.23 12.18
C TYR A 29 -22.80 -40.26 11.89
N ASN A 30 -23.17 -40.10 10.61
CA ASN A 30 -24.42 -39.41 10.24
C ASN A 30 -25.57 -40.42 10.25
N ILE A 31 -26.28 -40.50 11.38
CA ILE A 31 -27.55 -41.23 11.47
C ILE A 31 -28.66 -40.31 10.96
N LYS A 32 -29.11 -40.52 9.72
CA LYS A 32 -30.40 -39.96 9.29
C LYS A 32 -31.51 -40.90 9.76
N ARG A 33 -32.35 -40.42 10.69
CA ARG A 33 -33.61 -41.07 11.06
C ARG A 33 -34.67 -40.72 10.01
N TYR A 34 -35.16 -41.73 9.31
CA TYR A 34 -36.44 -41.64 8.60
C TYR A 34 -37.41 -42.59 9.31
N MET A 35 -38.55 -42.05 9.72
CA MET A 35 -39.72 -42.84 10.10
C MET A 35 -40.53 -43.03 8.81
N ASN A 36 -40.81 -44.28 8.44
CA ASN A 36 -41.93 -44.59 7.54
C ASN A 36 -43.08 -45.14 8.41
N GLU A 37 -44.31 -45.02 7.90
CA GLU A 37 -45.57 -45.17 8.64
C GLU A 37 -45.95 -46.60 9.08
N GLU A 38 -45.03 -47.56 9.06
CA GLU A 38 -45.22 -48.87 9.69
C GLU A 38 -43.96 -49.21 10.50
N GLY A 39 -44.13 -49.35 11.82
CA GLY A 39 -43.07 -49.26 12.83
C GLY A 39 -42.05 -50.41 12.89
N GLU A 40 -41.28 -50.64 11.82
CA GLU A 40 -40.10 -51.52 11.85
C GLU A 40 -38.79 -50.82 11.44
N ARG A 41 -37.76 -50.96 12.28
CA ARG A 41 -36.42 -50.41 12.02
C ARG A 41 -35.65 -51.34 11.07
N LYS A 42 -35.41 -50.90 9.84
CA LYS A 42 -34.38 -51.50 8.97
C LYS A 42 -33.29 -50.48 8.66
N ILE A 43 -32.06 -50.81 9.06
CA ILE A 43 -30.84 -50.10 8.64
C ILE A 43 -30.47 -50.67 7.27
N SER A 44 -30.85 -49.99 6.19
CA SER A 44 -30.29 -50.27 4.87
C SER A 44 -29.02 -49.44 4.70
N LEU A 45 -27.85 -50.08 4.71
CA LEU A 45 -26.61 -49.49 4.20
C LEU A 45 -26.73 -49.37 2.68
N HIS A 46 -27.33 -48.29 2.21
CA HIS A 46 -27.08 -47.83 0.85
C HIS A 46 -25.73 -47.10 0.87
N THR A 47 -24.71 -47.72 0.30
CA THR A 47 -23.47 -47.08 -0.11
C THR A 47 -23.81 -46.01 -1.14
N ALA A 48 -24.10 -44.80 -0.64
CA ALA A 48 -24.08 -43.61 -1.47
C ALA A 48 -22.68 -43.51 -2.09
N PRO A 49 -22.56 -43.09 -3.36
CA PRO A 49 -21.25 -42.93 -3.98
C PRO A 49 -20.43 -42.02 -3.09
N ILE A 50 -19.24 -42.51 -2.72
CA ILE A 50 -18.21 -41.70 -2.10
C ILE A 50 -18.00 -40.56 -3.09
N PHE A 51 -18.48 -39.37 -2.74
CA PHE A 51 -18.07 -38.14 -3.39
C PHE A 51 -16.58 -38.03 -3.09
N ASP A 52 -15.77 -38.57 -4.00
CA ASP A 52 -14.34 -38.37 -4.07
C ASP A 52 -14.14 -36.91 -4.49
N VAL A 53 -14.33 -36.03 -3.52
CA VAL A 53 -14.16 -34.59 -3.68
C VAL A 53 -12.98 -34.21 -2.81
N GLU A 54 -11.80 -34.71 -3.20
CA GLU A 54 -10.61 -33.87 -3.13
C GLU A 54 -10.88 -32.68 -4.07
N GLU A 55 -11.66 -31.70 -3.61
CA GLU A 55 -11.89 -30.47 -4.37
C GLU A 55 -10.55 -29.75 -4.41
N VAL A 56 -9.79 -30.00 -5.47
CA VAL A 56 -8.55 -29.28 -5.77
C VAL A 56 -8.92 -27.80 -5.86
N MET A 57 -8.44 -27.00 -4.91
CA MET A 57 -8.69 -25.56 -4.92
C MET A 57 -8.08 -24.97 -6.20
N ASN A 58 -8.96 -24.61 -7.15
CA ASN A 58 -8.59 -24.02 -8.43
C ASN A 58 -8.21 -22.53 -8.27
N LYS A 59 -7.60 -21.96 -9.32
CA LYS A 59 -7.13 -20.56 -9.33
C LYS A 59 -8.23 -19.56 -8.96
N GLU A 60 -9.42 -19.72 -9.54
CA GLU A 60 -10.55 -18.80 -9.35
C GLU A 60 -11.07 -18.80 -7.90
N LYS A 61 -11.28 -20.00 -7.32
CA LYS A 61 -11.66 -20.15 -5.91
C LYS A 61 -10.59 -19.55 -4.99
N LEU A 62 -9.31 -19.73 -5.32
CA LEU A 62 -8.21 -19.16 -4.54
C LEU A 62 -8.19 -17.63 -4.57
N LEU A 63 -8.40 -17.01 -5.74
CA LEU A 63 -8.52 -15.55 -5.87
C LEU A 63 -9.73 -15.02 -5.11
N TYR A 64 -10.85 -15.74 -5.14
CA TYR A 64 -12.04 -15.42 -4.35
C TYR A 64 -11.74 -15.44 -2.84
N VAL A 65 -11.04 -16.48 -2.36
CA VAL A 65 -10.62 -16.59 -0.95
C VAL A 65 -9.75 -15.40 -0.54
N ILE A 66 -8.78 -14.99 -1.38
CA ILE A 66 -7.89 -13.86 -1.08
C ILE A 66 -8.66 -12.55 -0.93
N LYS A 67 -9.61 -12.29 -1.83
CA LYS A 67 -10.49 -11.11 -1.73
C LYS A 67 -11.29 -11.10 -0.43
N ASN A 68 -11.84 -12.24 -0.02
CA ASN A 68 -12.62 -12.34 1.22
C ASN A 68 -11.76 -12.20 2.47
N ILE A 69 -10.52 -12.69 2.45
CA ILE A 69 -9.57 -12.57 3.55
C ILE A 69 -9.23 -11.11 3.85
N GLN A 70 -9.17 -10.26 2.83
CA GLN A 70 -9.04 -8.83 3.03
C GLN A 70 -10.24 -8.24 3.80
N ILE A 71 -11.46 -8.68 3.46
CA ILE A 71 -12.70 -8.16 4.06
C ILE A 71 -12.78 -8.51 5.54
N VAL A 72 -12.40 -9.74 5.91
CA VAL A 72 -12.41 -10.21 7.30
C VAL A 72 -11.12 -9.86 8.07
N ASP A 73 -10.18 -9.13 7.45
CA ASP A 73 -8.89 -8.73 8.03
C ASP A 73 -8.10 -9.90 8.67
N LEU A 74 -8.10 -11.06 8.01
CA LEU A 74 -7.49 -12.27 8.55
C LEU A 74 -5.96 -12.20 8.46
N LYS A 75 -5.30 -12.00 9.60
CA LYS A 75 -3.84 -11.81 9.73
C LYS A 75 -3.08 -13.05 10.21
N GLU A 76 -3.76 -14.19 10.32
CA GLU A 76 -3.19 -15.42 10.87
C GLU A 76 -2.09 -15.99 9.96
N LYS A 77 -0.83 -15.88 10.41
CA LYS A 77 0.36 -16.19 9.62
C LYS A 77 0.36 -17.60 9.02
N ASN A 78 -0.16 -18.60 9.74
CA ASN A 78 -0.22 -19.98 9.24
C ASN A 78 -1.18 -20.11 8.05
N ILE A 79 -2.34 -19.47 8.12
CA ILE A 79 -3.34 -19.48 7.05
C ILE A 79 -2.79 -18.75 5.83
N LEU A 80 -2.23 -17.56 6.02
CA LEU A 80 -1.64 -16.76 4.94
C LEU A 80 -0.44 -17.48 4.29
N ASN A 81 0.35 -18.23 5.06
CA ASN A 81 1.40 -19.09 4.50
C ASN A 81 0.85 -20.22 3.64
N ASN A 82 -0.22 -20.88 4.07
CA ASN A 82 -0.86 -21.95 3.30
C ASN A 82 -1.42 -21.41 1.98
N ILE A 83 -2.11 -20.27 2.03
CA ILE A 83 -2.63 -19.57 0.85
C ILE A 83 -1.49 -19.17 -0.08
N SER A 84 -0.40 -18.63 0.46
CA SER A 84 0.78 -18.29 -0.32
C SER A 84 1.39 -19.49 -1.03
N ASN A 85 1.42 -20.66 -0.39
CA ASN A 85 1.91 -21.89 -1.01
C ASN A 85 0.97 -22.39 -2.12
N LEU A 86 -0.35 -22.24 -1.93
CA LEU A 86 -1.35 -22.58 -2.94
C LEU A 86 -1.27 -21.64 -4.14
N LEU A 87 -1.06 -20.34 -3.89
CA LEU A 87 -0.87 -19.32 -4.92
C LEU A 87 0.29 -19.67 -5.85
N LYS A 88 1.41 -20.15 -5.30
CA LYS A 88 2.59 -20.54 -6.07
C LYS A 88 2.32 -21.66 -7.08
N LYS A 89 1.30 -22.50 -6.88
CA LYS A 89 0.98 -23.58 -7.82
C LYS A 89 0.54 -23.04 -9.19
N TYR A 90 -0.11 -21.88 -9.22
CA TYR A 90 -0.64 -21.24 -10.44
C TYR A 90 0.21 -20.03 -10.87
N ILE A 91 1.48 -19.96 -10.45
CA ILE A 91 2.30 -18.75 -10.55
C ILE A 91 2.37 -18.20 -11.97
N ASN A 92 2.50 -19.07 -12.98
CA ASN A 92 2.67 -18.68 -14.38
C ASN A 92 1.36 -18.31 -15.10
N GLU A 93 0.22 -18.59 -14.47
CA GLU A 93 -1.13 -18.41 -15.02
C GLU A 93 -1.80 -17.09 -14.61
N TYR A 94 -1.18 -16.34 -13.68
CA TYR A 94 -1.73 -15.06 -13.25
C TYR A 94 -1.52 -13.97 -14.31
N THR A 95 -2.58 -13.21 -14.52
CA THR A 95 -2.59 -11.91 -15.20
C THR A 95 -1.96 -10.83 -14.32
N ILE A 96 -1.67 -9.67 -14.90
CA ILE A 96 -1.10 -8.56 -14.14
C ILE A 96 -2.08 -8.01 -13.09
N GLU A 97 -3.38 -7.96 -13.41
CA GLU A 97 -4.40 -7.49 -12.45
C GLU A 97 -4.53 -8.45 -11.26
N GLU A 98 -4.43 -9.76 -11.50
CA GLU A 98 -4.44 -10.77 -10.43
C GLU A 98 -3.19 -10.66 -9.55
N ILE A 99 -1.99 -10.52 -10.15
CA ILE A 99 -0.74 -10.31 -9.42
C ILE A 99 -0.83 -9.06 -8.54
N TYR A 100 -1.26 -7.94 -9.12
CA TYR A 100 -1.48 -6.69 -8.42
C TYR A 100 -2.43 -6.87 -7.24
N THR A 101 -3.59 -7.50 -7.47
CA THR A 101 -4.60 -7.75 -6.43
C THR A 101 -4.03 -8.53 -5.26
N ILE A 102 -3.25 -9.59 -5.53
CA ILE A 102 -2.65 -10.42 -4.49
C ILE A 102 -1.63 -9.63 -3.67
N ILE A 103 -0.70 -8.92 -4.34
CA ILE A 103 0.33 -8.10 -3.68
C ILE A 103 -0.34 -7.04 -2.80
N HIS A 104 -1.34 -6.34 -3.34
CA HIS A 104 -2.05 -5.27 -2.65
C HIS A 104 -2.76 -5.77 -1.38
N ILE A 105 -3.47 -6.90 -1.48
CA ILE A 105 -4.17 -7.50 -0.35
C ILE A 105 -3.18 -7.94 0.73
N PHE A 106 -2.10 -8.62 0.37
CA PHE A 106 -1.10 -9.04 1.34
C PHE A 106 -0.36 -7.86 1.98
N CYS A 107 -0.13 -6.77 1.23
CA CYS A 107 0.38 -5.53 1.78
C CYS A 107 -0.57 -4.94 2.84
N LYS A 108 -1.87 -4.89 2.56
CA LYS A 108 -2.88 -4.42 3.54
C LYS A 108 -2.91 -5.27 4.82
N LEU A 109 -2.76 -6.58 4.67
CA LEU A 109 -2.69 -7.53 5.79
C LEU A 109 -1.33 -7.56 6.49
N LYS A 110 -0.35 -6.76 6.03
CA LYS A 110 1.03 -6.73 6.52
C LYS A 110 1.71 -8.11 6.50
N PHE A 111 1.40 -8.91 5.48
CA PHE A 111 1.96 -10.25 5.32
C PHE A 111 3.09 -10.25 4.29
N THR A 112 4.30 -10.58 4.73
CA THR A 112 5.47 -10.61 3.84
C THR A 112 5.85 -12.03 3.45
N LYS A 113 5.91 -12.30 2.14
CA LYS A 113 6.42 -13.54 1.57
C LYS A 113 7.31 -13.29 0.35
N TYR A 114 8.59 -13.01 0.59
CA TYR A 114 9.60 -12.71 -0.44
C TYR A 114 9.60 -13.70 -1.61
N SER A 115 9.57 -15.00 -1.33
CA SER A 115 9.57 -16.03 -2.38
C SER A 115 8.36 -15.99 -3.33
N LEU A 116 7.20 -15.49 -2.89
CA LEU A 116 6.05 -15.30 -3.77
C LEU A 116 6.22 -14.03 -4.62
N TYR A 117 6.59 -12.92 -3.97
CA TYR A 117 6.75 -11.63 -4.64
C TYR A 117 7.87 -11.64 -5.67
N ASN A 118 8.98 -12.32 -5.39
CA ASN A 118 10.07 -12.49 -6.36
C ASN A 118 9.60 -13.23 -7.61
N ASN A 119 8.70 -14.21 -7.49
CA ASN A 119 8.15 -14.90 -8.66
C ASN A 119 7.21 -13.99 -9.46
N PHE A 120 6.37 -13.21 -8.80
CA PHE A 120 5.53 -12.21 -9.47
C PHE A 120 6.35 -11.16 -10.20
N ILE A 121 7.39 -10.61 -9.54
CA ILE A 121 8.31 -9.65 -10.16
C ILE A 121 8.98 -10.27 -11.39
N LYS A 122 9.47 -11.53 -11.31
CA LYS A 122 10.05 -12.23 -12.47
C LYS A 122 9.05 -12.34 -13.63
N ILE A 123 7.79 -12.62 -13.36
CA ILE A 123 6.75 -12.67 -14.39
C ILE A 123 6.58 -11.31 -15.06
N ILE A 124 6.49 -10.23 -14.27
CA ILE A 124 6.37 -8.87 -14.79
C ILE A 124 7.61 -8.49 -15.62
N MET A 125 8.81 -8.81 -15.15
CA MET A 125 10.07 -8.51 -15.84
C MET A 125 10.20 -9.27 -17.17
N ASN A 126 9.77 -10.53 -17.20
CA ASN A 126 9.87 -11.38 -18.38
C ASN A 126 8.79 -11.08 -19.42
N LYS A 127 7.53 -10.97 -18.98
CA LYS A 127 6.38 -10.77 -19.88
C LYS A 127 6.18 -9.31 -20.28
N LYS A 128 6.69 -8.36 -19.48
CA LYS A 128 6.55 -6.91 -19.70
C LYS A 128 5.11 -6.50 -20.04
N PRO A 129 4.12 -6.89 -19.22
CA PRO A 129 2.71 -6.61 -19.52
C PRO A 129 2.45 -5.10 -19.57
N LYS A 130 1.39 -4.68 -20.24
CA LYS A 130 0.93 -3.29 -20.14
C LYS A 130 0.40 -3.03 -18.72
N ILE A 131 0.85 -1.95 -18.09
CA ILE A 131 0.48 -1.55 -16.72
C ILE A 131 0.09 -0.08 -16.79
N ASP A 132 -1.09 0.29 -16.28
CA ASP A 132 -1.46 1.70 -16.16
C ASP A 132 -0.68 2.38 -15.03
N SER A 133 -0.56 3.71 -15.11
CA SER A 133 0.26 4.51 -14.19
C SER A 133 -0.16 4.33 -12.73
N ARG A 134 -1.47 4.18 -12.47
CA ARG A 134 -2.00 4.03 -11.10
C ARG A 134 -1.68 2.67 -10.52
N MET A 135 -1.91 1.59 -11.27
CA MET A 135 -1.55 0.23 -10.87
C MET A 135 -0.05 0.11 -10.65
N LEU A 136 0.78 0.66 -11.54
CA LEU A 136 2.23 0.65 -11.39
C LEU A 136 2.65 1.30 -10.08
N THR A 137 2.13 2.49 -9.80
CA THR A 137 2.44 3.24 -8.59
C THR A 137 2.07 2.45 -7.34
N GLN A 138 0.89 1.84 -7.33
CA GLN A 138 0.43 1.02 -6.21
C GLN A 138 1.29 -0.24 -6.02
N ILE A 139 1.70 -0.91 -7.10
CA ILE A 139 2.64 -2.05 -7.05
C ILE A 139 3.95 -1.60 -6.39
N LEU A 140 4.53 -0.47 -6.81
CA LEU A 140 5.79 0.03 -6.23
C LEU A 140 5.64 0.36 -4.75
N ILE A 141 4.56 1.02 -4.34
CA ILE A 141 4.27 1.34 -2.94
C ILE A 141 4.12 0.07 -2.11
N ASP A 142 3.37 -0.92 -2.61
CA ASP A 142 3.10 -2.15 -1.87
C ASP A 142 4.34 -3.02 -1.76
N LEU A 143 5.13 -3.14 -2.83
CA LEU A 143 6.42 -3.83 -2.78
C LEU A 143 7.40 -3.13 -1.83
N HIS A 144 7.43 -1.80 -1.78
CA HIS A 144 8.22 -1.04 -0.82
C HIS A 144 7.81 -1.35 0.63
N LYS A 145 6.50 -1.28 0.94
CA LYS A 145 5.95 -1.59 2.27
C LYS A 145 6.19 -3.04 2.71
N LEU A 146 6.20 -3.95 1.75
CA LEU A 146 6.50 -5.37 1.96
C LEU A 146 8.02 -5.66 1.99
N SER A 147 8.87 -4.63 1.92
CA SER A 147 10.34 -4.76 1.85
C SER A 147 10.82 -5.68 0.71
N SER A 148 10.02 -5.77 -0.37
CA SER A 148 10.23 -6.67 -1.51
C SER A 148 10.54 -5.94 -2.81
N LEU A 149 10.70 -4.61 -2.73
CA LEU A 149 11.28 -3.78 -3.77
C LEU A 149 12.78 -3.63 -3.49
N ASP A 150 13.61 -4.04 -4.43
CA ASP A 150 15.06 -3.79 -4.42
C ASP A 150 15.45 -2.82 -5.56
N ILE A 151 16.72 -2.42 -5.59
CA ILE A 151 17.23 -1.44 -6.56
C ILE A 151 17.16 -1.95 -8.01
N ASN A 152 17.31 -3.25 -8.25
CA ASN A 152 17.27 -3.84 -9.59
C ASN A 152 15.84 -3.84 -10.12
N VAL A 153 14.89 -4.20 -9.26
CA VAL A 153 13.46 -4.16 -9.55
C VAL A 153 13.01 -2.72 -9.81
N LEU A 154 13.41 -1.78 -8.95
CA LEU A 154 13.11 -0.35 -9.13
C LEU A 154 13.72 0.19 -10.44
N THR A 155 14.94 -0.20 -10.76
CA THR A 155 15.60 0.18 -12.02
C THR A 155 14.83 -0.33 -13.22
N PHE A 156 14.41 -1.60 -13.21
CA PHE A 156 13.60 -2.18 -14.28
C PHE A 156 12.30 -1.40 -14.48
N PHE A 157 11.53 -1.18 -13.41
CA PHE A 157 10.26 -0.45 -13.49
C PHE A 157 10.46 0.98 -14.00
N THR A 158 11.54 1.64 -13.55
CA THR A 158 11.87 2.98 -14.00
C THR A 158 12.18 3.03 -15.49
N GLN A 159 13.08 2.17 -15.97
CA GLN A 159 13.52 2.18 -17.37
C GLN A 159 12.39 1.81 -18.33
N TYR A 160 11.56 0.83 -17.95
CA TYR A 160 10.58 0.26 -18.86
C TYR A 160 9.23 0.97 -18.84
N TYR A 161 8.75 1.41 -17.66
CA TYR A 161 7.40 1.98 -17.53
C TYR A 161 7.37 3.47 -17.18
N ILE A 162 8.37 4.02 -16.48
CA ILE A 162 8.27 5.40 -15.95
C ILE A 162 8.97 6.40 -16.87
N LYS A 163 10.19 6.09 -17.31
CA LYS A 163 11.12 7.03 -17.94
C LYS A 163 10.52 7.85 -19.10
N LYS A 164 9.66 7.22 -19.91
CA LYS A 164 9.09 7.80 -21.13
C LYS A 164 7.62 8.21 -21.03
N GLU A 165 6.95 7.90 -19.92
CA GLU A 165 5.50 8.07 -19.77
C GLU A 165 5.15 8.94 -18.56
N THR A 166 6.04 9.84 -18.13
CA THR A 166 5.86 10.66 -16.92
C THR A 166 4.60 11.54 -16.97
N ASP A 167 4.18 11.93 -18.17
CA ASP A 167 2.96 12.69 -18.47
C ASP A 167 1.66 11.92 -18.19
N GLN A 168 1.71 10.58 -18.13
CA GLN A 168 0.56 9.71 -17.84
C GLN A 168 0.29 9.55 -16.34
N PHE A 169 1.15 10.08 -15.47
CA PHE A 169 1.04 9.95 -14.02
C PHE A 169 0.33 11.17 -13.42
N SER A 170 -0.51 10.92 -12.42
CA SER A 170 -1.06 12.01 -11.60
C SER A 170 0.03 12.63 -10.72
N LEU A 171 -0.21 13.84 -10.21
CA LEU A 171 0.69 14.49 -9.25
C LEU A 171 0.97 13.61 -8.02
N PHE A 172 -0.06 12.92 -7.51
CA PHE A 172 0.11 11.98 -6.40
C PHE A 172 1.06 10.86 -6.78
N ASP A 173 0.87 10.25 -7.96
CA ASP A 173 1.69 9.13 -8.39
C ASP A 173 3.16 9.55 -8.58
N LEU A 174 3.40 10.70 -9.23
CA LEU A 174 4.73 11.29 -9.37
C LEU A 174 5.39 11.55 -8.01
N SER A 175 4.64 12.06 -7.03
CA SER A 175 5.16 12.29 -5.68
C SER A 175 5.56 10.99 -4.97
N MET A 176 4.80 9.91 -5.17
CA MET A 176 5.10 8.60 -4.60
C MET A 176 6.29 7.93 -5.28
N ILE A 177 6.44 8.08 -6.59
CA ILE A 177 7.63 7.62 -7.32
C ILE A 177 8.87 8.33 -6.81
N LEU A 178 8.84 9.66 -6.66
CA LEU A 178 9.95 10.44 -6.09
C LEU A 178 10.27 10.00 -4.65
N TYR A 179 9.24 9.76 -3.83
CA TYR A 179 9.40 9.25 -2.48
C TYR A 179 10.13 7.90 -2.46
N ILE A 180 9.73 6.97 -3.34
CA ILE A 180 10.39 5.67 -3.47
C ILE A 180 11.83 5.88 -3.93
N PHE A 181 12.09 6.70 -4.94
CA PHE A 181 13.46 6.96 -5.40
C PHE A 181 14.34 7.47 -4.27
N ASN A 182 13.84 8.42 -3.47
CA ASN A 182 14.51 8.90 -2.26
C ASN A 182 14.80 7.75 -1.28
N LYS A 183 13.81 6.92 -0.94
CA LYS A 183 13.99 5.80 0.01
C LYS A 183 15.06 4.80 -0.40
N TYR A 184 15.30 4.65 -1.69
CA TYR A 184 16.34 3.75 -2.22
C TYR A 184 17.60 4.48 -2.69
N ASN A 185 17.72 5.80 -2.44
CA ASN A 185 18.79 6.66 -2.96
C ASN A 185 19.02 6.46 -4.47
N TYR A 186 17.92 6.30 -5.22
CA TYR A 186 17.94 5.98 -6.64
C TYR A 186 18.01 7.26 -7.48
N ASN A 187 19.25 7.67 -7.79
CA ASN A 187 19.55 8.94 -8.46
C ASN A 187 19.50 8.82 -9.99
N HIS A 188 18.35 8.46 -10.56
CA HIS A 188 18.17 8.43 -12.01
C HIS A 188 17.83 9.81 -12.58
N ILE A 189 18.88 10.63 -12.79
CA ILE A 189 18.80 12.06 -13.14
C ILE A 189 17.76 12.35 -14.23
N GLU A 190 17.86 11.69 -15.38
CA GLU A 190 16.98 11.92 -16.52
C GLU A 190 15.49 11.74 -16.19
N THR A 191 15.16 10.73 -15.37
CA THR A 191 13.76 10.49 -14.98
C THR A 191 13.30 11.52 -13.96
N VAL A 192 14.13 11.87 -12.99
CA VAL A 192 13.81 12.89 -11.98
C VAL A 192 13.61 14.26 -12.65
N ASP A 193 14.41 14.58 -13.68
CA ASP A 193 14.25 15.78 -14.50
C ASP A 193 12.94 15.76 -15.27
N ASN A 194 12.58 14.64 -15.91
CA ASN A 194 11.31 14.50 -16.63
C ASN A 194 10.10 14.63 -15.69
N ILE A 195 10.17 14.04 -14.49
CA ILE A 195 9.13 14.20 -13.46
C ILE A 195 9.03 15.68 -13.04
N SER A 196 10.17 16.33 -12.75
CA SER A 196 10.20 17.74 -12.34
C SER A 196 9.63 18.67 -13.41
N LYS A 197 9.94 18.41 -14.70
CA LYS A 197 9.37 19.13 -15.85
C LYS A 197 7.87 18.93 -15.95
N THR A 198 7.40 17.68 -15.84
CA THR A 198 5.96 17.34 -15.88
C THR A 198 5.21 18.06 -14.76
N ILE A 199 5.74 18.05 -13.54
CA ILE A 199 5.16 18.78 -12.40
C ILE A 199 5.13 20.28 -12.69
N SER A 200 6.23 20.86 -13.16
CA SER A 200 6.34 22.28 -13.48
C SER A 200 5.31 22.73 -14.53
N GLN A 201 5.11 21.92 -15.57
CA GLN A 201 4.25 22.22 -16.70
C GLN A 201 2.76 22.09 -16.36
N TYR A 202 2.37 20.98 -15.74
CA TYR A 202 0.95 20.63 -15.61
C TYR A 202 0.37 20.85 -14.22
N PHE A 203 1.20 20.72 -13.17
CA PHE A 203 0.74 20.59 -11.79
C PHE A 203 1.14 21.76 -10.89
N LEU A 204 2.14 22.56 -11.29
CA LEU A 204 2.67 23.65 -10.49
C LEU A 204 1.60 24.62 -9.97
N PRO A 205 0.56 25.03 -10.74
CA PRO A 205 -0.43 25.99 -10.22
C PRO A 205 -1.22 25.50 -9.00
N TYR A 206 -1.33 24.19 -8.77
CA TYR A 206 -2.17 23.60 -7.73
C TYR A 206 -1.46 22.53 -6.89
N ILE A 207 -0.12 22.46 -6.98
CA ILE A 207 0.71 21.50 -6.24
C ILE A 207 0.52 21.59 -4.71
N ASP A 208 0.09 22.75 -4.21
CA ASP A 208 -0.09 23.04 -2.79
C ASP A 208 -1.51 22.79 -2.27
N GLN A 209 -2.41 22.25 -3.09
CA GLN A 209 -3.73 21.79 -2.62
C GLN A 209 -3.58 20.62 -1.64
N ASP A 210 -2.63 19.72 -1.88
CA ASP A 210 -2.24 18.66 -0.94
C ASP A 210 -0.84 18.95 -0.38
N LYS A 211 -0.82 19.40 0.89
CA LYS A 211 0.44 19.74 1.59
C LYS A 211 1.32 18.50 1.81
N GLY A 212 0.74 17.30 1.90
CA GLY A 212 1.49 16.05 2.00
C GLY A 212 2.22 15.74 0.70
N VAL A 213 1.56 15.90 -0.44
CA VAL A 213 2.18 15.73 -1.76
C VAL A 213 3.29 16.75 -1.99
N LEU A 214 3.02 18.04 -1.74
CA LEU A 214 4.02 19.12 -1.88
C LEU A 214 5.28 18.84 -1.05
N THR A 215 5.11 18.59 0.25
CA THR A 215 6.26 18.34 1.15
C THR A 215 7.00 17.05 0.81
N THR A 216 6.30 16.03 0.30
CA THR A 216 6.92 14.79 -0.20
C THR A 216 7.82 15.06 -1.41
N ILE A 217 7.35 15.88 -2.36
CA ILE A 217 8.12 16.28 -3.54
C ILE A 217 9.37 17.07 -3.12
N LEU A 218 9.19 18.11 -2.29
CA LEU A 218 10.27 18.94 -1.78
C LEU A 218 11.35 18.10 -1.07
N LEU A 219 10.93 17.23 -0.15
CA LEU A 219 11.85 16.37 0.58
C LEU A 219 12.60 15.42 -0.35
N SER A 220 11.90 14.75 -1.26
CA SER A 220 12.51 13.76 -2.17
C SER A 220 13.52 14.40 -3.10
N ILE A 221 13.16 15.55 -3.69
CA ILE A 221 14.03 16.31 -4.58
C ILE A 221 15.25 16.87 -3.82
N SER A 222 15.08 17.29 -2.57
CA SER A 222 16.18 17.69 -1.69
C SER A 222 17.12 16.55 -1.32
N THR A 223 16.60 15.38 -0.95
CA THR A 223 17.44 14.24 -0.58
C THR A 223 18.22 13.67 -1.76
N LEU A 224 17.58 13.57 -2.93
CA LEU A 224 18.26 13.15 -4.17
C LEU A 224 19.30 14.19 -4.64
N ASN A 225 19.23 15.42 -4.11
CA ASN A 225 20.07 16.56 -4.48
C ASN A 225 20.05 16.89 -5.99
N LEU A 226 18.89 16.76 -6.64
CA LEU A 226 18.69 17.02 -8.08
C LEU A 226 17.73 18.17 -8.31
N ASN A 227 17.69 18.78 -9.50
CA ASN A 227 16.70 19.81 -9.87
C ASN A 227 16.54 20.96 -8.87
N TYR A 228 17.66 21.62 -8.54
CA TYR A 228 17.68 22.74 -7.60
C TYR A 228 16.74 23.89 -8.02
N GLN A 229 16.71 24.24 -9.31
CA GLN A 229 15.87 25.32 -9.81
C GLN A 229 14.37 25.02 -9.61
N PHE A 230 13.93 23.81 -9.96
CA PHE A 230 12.56 23.38 -9.71
C PHE A 230 12.20 23.45 -8.23
N TYR A 231 13.09 23.00 -7.34
CA TYR A 231 12.89 23.11 -5.90
C TYR A 231 12.70 24.56 -5.46
N LEU A 232 13.57 25.47 -5.91
CA LEU A 232 13.46 26.90 -5.59
C LEU A 232 12.15 27.51 -6.10
N ASP A 233 11.74 27.17 -7.32
CA ASP A 233 10.52 27.71 -7.92
C ASP A 233 9.27 27.28 -7.13
N VAL A 234 9.21 26.00 -6.73
CA VAL A 234 8.14 25.48 -5.86
C VAL A 234 8.16 26.20 -4.50
N MET A 235 9.33 26.33 -3.88
CA MET A 235 9.49 27.00 -2.58
C MET A 235 9.04 28.46 -2.62
N LYS A 236 9.49 29.23 -3.62
CA LYS A 236 9.12 30.64 -3.80
C LYS A 236 7.62 30.81 -4.04
N LYS A 237 7.02 29.95 -4.85
CA LYS A 237 5.62 30.11 -5.27
C LYS A 237 4.62 29.63 -4.21
N HIS A 238 4.92 28.55 -3.51
CA HIS A 238 3.94 27.86 -2.65
C HIS A 238 4.25 27.87 -1.15
N VAL A 239 5.47 28.23 -0.75
CA VAL A 239 5.89 28.18 0.66
C VAL A 239 6.27 29.55 1.20
N TYR A 240 7.08 30.32 0.46
CA TYR A 240 7.60 31.60 0.92
C TYR A 240 6.48 32.56 1.33
N LYS A 241 6.55 33.08 2.56
CA LYS A 241 5.56 33.95 3.20
C LYS A 241 4.13 33.38 3.27
N LYS A 242 3.97 32.06 3.19
CA LYS A 242 2.69 31.34 3.33
C LYS A 242 2.74 30.29 4.44
N TYR A 243 3.62 30.46 5.41
CA TYR A 243 3.93 29.45 6.43
C TYR A 243 2.73 29.10 7.30
N GLU A 244 1.85 30.06 7.59
CA GLU A 244 0.65 29.85 8.40
C GLU A 244 -0.36 28.87 7.77
N HIS A 245 -0.24 28.59 6.46
CA HIS A 245 -1.09 27.62 5.75
C HIS A 245 -0.63 26.17 5.94
N PHE A 246 0.42 25.93 6.72
CA PHE A 246 1.00 24.61 6.93
C PHE A 246 0.85 24.17 8.39
N GLU A 247 0.38 22.94 8.58
CA GLU A 247 0.52 22.26 9.88
C GLU A 247 1.99 22.11 10.25
N VAL A 248 2.28 22.05 11.56
CA VAL A 248 3.63 21.91 12.13
C VAL A 248 4.41 20.76 11.49
N LYS A 249 3.77 19.60 11.26
CA LYS A 249 4.40 18.43 10.63
C LYS A 249 4.95 18.73 9.23
N TYR A 250 4.24 19.54 8.45
CA TYR A 250 4.67 19.94 7.11
C TYR A 250 5.77 20.99 7.16
N LEU A 251 5.70 21.94 8.11
CA LEU A 251 6.77 22.90 8.35
C LEU A 251 8.09 22.20 8.73
N CYS A 252 8.04 21.15 9.56
CA CYS A 252 9.22 20.33 9.86
C CYS A 252 9.81 19.67 8.61
N ASN A 253 8.98 19.11 7.73
CA ASN A 253 9.43 18.50 6.47
C ASN A 253 10.06 19.55 5.54
N ILE A 254 9.45 20.73 5.44
CA ILE A 254 9.98 21.85 4.65
C ILE A 254 11.32 22.31 5.21
N LEU A 255 11.40 22.54 6.53
CA LEU A 255 12.64 22.93 7.22
C LEU A 255 13.76 21.92 6.92
N TYR A 256 13.46 20.63 7.07
CA TYR A 256 14.43 19.57 6.78
C TYR A 256 14.83 19.54 5.30
N SER A 257 13.89 19.75 4.38
CA SER A 257 14.20 19.85 2.94
C SER A 257 15.13 21.03 2.61
N ILE A 258 14.99 22.17 3.31
CA ILE A 258 15.86 23.34 3.15
C ILE A 258 17.26 23.03 3.67
N LEU A 259 17.36 22.45 4.87
CA LEU A 259 18.64 22.05 5.46
C LEU A 259 19.41 21.10 4.53
N LEU A 260 18.73 20.09 3.97
CA LEU A 260 19.34 19.17 3.01
C LEU A 260 19.87 19.90 1.77
N ARG A 261 19.19 20.94 1.29
CA ARG A 261 19.71 21.74 0.18
C ARG A 261 20.94 22.53 0.58
N LEU A 262 20.85 23.32 1.65
CA LEU A 262 21.92 24.20 2.08
C LEU A 262 23.22 23.43 2.39
N VAL A 263 23.12 22.22 2.95
CA VAL A 263 24.29 21.37 3.22
C VAL A 263 24.93 20.85 1.93
N ASN A 264 24.11 20.55 0.91
CA ASN A 264 24.57 19.95 -0.34
C ASN A 264 24.91 20.96 -1.44
N THR A 265 24.52 22.22 -1.29
CA THR A 265 24.83 23.30 -2.23
C THR A 265 26.11 24.04 -1.84
N LEU A 266 27.03 24.20 -2.78
CA LEU A 266 28.23 25.04 -2.64
C LEU A 266 27.92 26.54 -2.53
N HIS A 267 26.71 26.96 -2.92
CA HIS A 267 26.29 28.35 -2.92
C HIS A 267 25.39 28.66 -1.73
N LYS A 268 25.66 29.78 -1.05
CA LYS A 268 24.72 30.37 -0.10
C LYS A 268 23.51 30.88 -0.88
N ASP A 269 22.33 30.30 -0.61
CA ASP A 269 21.07 30.83 -1.11
C ASP A 269 20.39 31.64 0.00
N ASP A 270 20.42 32.96 -0.14
CA ASP A 270 19.89 33.89 0.86
C ASP A 270 18.38 33.69 1.07
N ILE A 271 17.63 33.32 0.04
CA ILE A 271 16.19 33.10 0.14
C ILE A 271 15.93 31.86 1.00
N LEU A 272 16.64 30.76 0.74
CA LEU A 272 16.51 29.55 1.56
C LEU A 272 16.93 29.80 3.02
N ASN A 273 17.97 30.59 3.27
CA ASN A 273 18.37 30.99 4.62
C ASN A 273 17.29 31.82 5.34
N ILE A 274 16.66 32.78 4.64
CA ILE A 274 15.53 33.54 5.19
C ILE A 274 14.38 32.59 5.53
N MET A 275 13.99 31.73 4.59
CA MET A 275 12.91 30.77 4.81
C MET A 275 13.19 29.82 5.97
N LEU A 276 14.45 29.37 6.12
CA LEU A 276 14.88 28.52 7.22
C LEU A 276 14.65 29.22 8.57
N ASN A 277 15.13 30.45 8.70
CA ASN A 277 15.02 31.23 9.94
C ASN A 277 13.55 31.54 10.29
N ASP A 278 12.75 31.91 9.31
CA ASP A 278 11.32 32.20 9.50
C ASP A 278 10.58 30.95 10.01
N ILE A 279 10.79 29.80 9.37
CA ILE A 279 10.17 28.54 9.78
C ILE A 279 10.66 28.10 11.16
N MET A 280 11.96 28.21 11.45
CA MET A 280 12.52 27.90 12.77
C MET A 280 11.87 28.75 13.87
N TYR A 281 11.74 30.06 13.64
CA TYR A 281 11.09 30.97 14.58
C TYR A 281 9.64 30.56 14.88
N ILE A 282 8.87 30.23 13.84
CA ILE A 282 7.49 29.75 13.99
C ILE A 282 7.42 28.46 14.82
N LEU A 283 8.29 27.49 14.52
CA LEU A 283 8.33 26.20 15.22
C LEU A 283 8.73 26.37 16.70
N LEU A 284 9.74 27.19 17.00
CA LEU A 284 10.18 27.47 18.37
C LEU A 284 9.09 28.15 19.19
N ASN A 285 8.38 29.11 18.60
CA ASN A 285 7.25 29.77 19.25
C ASN A 285 6.13 28.78 19.60
N ASN A 286 5.83 27.83 18.72
CA ASN A 286 4.83 26.79 19.01
C ASN A 286 5.27 25.88 20.16
N ILE A 287 6.55 25.49 20.22
CA ILE A 287 7.09 24.69 21.35
C ILE A 287 6.98 25.47 22.67
N ASN A 288 7.31 26.76 22.67
CA ASN A 288 7.22 27.59 23.87
C ASN A 288 5.77 27.76 24.35
N LYS A 289 4.81 27.89 23.44
CA LYS A 289 3.37 27.91 23.79
C LYS A 289 2.94 26.61 24.45
N LEU A 290 3.28 25.45 23.85
CA LEU A 290 2.94 24.14 24.41
C LEU A 290 3.50 23.95 25.82
N LYS A 291 4.79 24.27 26.04
CA LYS A 291 5.41 24.21 27.38
C LYS A 291 4.68 25.08 28.40
N ASN A 292 4.28 26.29 27.99
CA ASN A 292 3.57 27.21 28.89
C ASN A 292 2.14 26.75 29.20
N GLU A 293 1.48 26.04 28.28
CA GLU A 293 0.17 25.43 28.52
C GLU A 293 0.26 24.21 29.44
N GLU A 294 1.27 23.35 29.27
CA GLU A 294 1.55 22.23 30.17
C GLU A 294 1.83 22.71 31.61
N LEU A 295 2.63 23.77 31.76
CA LEU A 295 2.93 24.36 33.06
C LEU A 295 1.68 24.93 33.77
N LYS A 296 0.71 25.46 33.00
CA LYS A 296 -0.56 25.96 33.54
C LYS A 296 -1.56 24.86 33.91
N GLN A 297 -1.45 23.67 33.32
CA GLN A 297 -2.29 22.51 33.68
C GLN A 297 -1.75 21.77 34.90
N ALA A 298 -0.46 21.91 35.19
CA ALA A 298 0.21 21.32 36.34
C ALA A 298 0.16 22.18 37.62
N SER A 299 -0.39 23.40 37.53
CA SER A 299 -0.58 24.36 38.62
C SER A 299 -2.04 24.45 39.05
#